data_AF-A0A5E4D4T5-F1
#
_entry.id   AF-A0A5E4D4T5-F1
#
_cell.length_a   1.000
_cell.length_b   1.000
_cell.length_c   1.000
_cell.angle_alpha   90.00
_cell.angle_beta   90.00
_cell.angle_gamma   90.00
#
_symmetry.space_group_name_H-M   'P 1'
#
loop_
_entity.id
_entity.type
_entity.pdbx_description
1 polymer ?
#
loop_
_entity_poly.entity_id
_entity_poly.type
_entity_poly.pdbx_seq_one_letter_code
_entity_poly.pdbx_strand_id
1 'polypeptide(L)'
;MAAARQEPGSGPDGGVRFFCTAGRGLEPFLMQEVRARLAATQVEYISGKVFFTTSSDLNMLKKLKSAERLFLLIKKQSPFTVSSPRKGKILNEIQKLINDDPGSWLDTISIWKNLLELDTKKETLSQRASNPLKRKMGENEIIAKKLKVEEMQKIETTHKECQLEKQIEENALEQRDSVTGQETLQEEECQNDVGKAVDAHNQDDLTFRVSCRCSGTIGKAFTAQEIGRVIGIALMKQFGWKTDLRTPNLEIFVHLNDIYFVVGIPVF
;
A
#
# COMPACT_ATOMS: atom_id res chain seq x y z
N MET A 1 -17.69 7.45 -35.67
CA MET A 1 -16.66 7.97 -34.73
C MET A 1 -17.35 8.31 -33.43
N ALA A 2 -16.74 8.01 -32.28
CA ALA A 2 -17.16 8.51 -30.98
C ALA A 2 -15.92 8.58 -30.08
N ALA A 3 -15.38 9.77 -29.85
CA ALA A 3 -14.23 9.95 -28.98
C ALA A 3 -14.71 9.96 -27.52
N ALA A 4 -14.40 8.90 -26.78
CA ALA A 4 -14.54 8.90 -25.33
C ALA A 4 -13.58 9.95 -24.76
N ARG A 5 -14.12 10.99 -24.12
CA ARG A 5 -13.30 12.01 -23.46
C ARG A 5 -12.60 11.38 -22.27
N GLN A 6 -11.27 11.49 -22.22
CA GLN A 6 -10.54 11.32 -20.99
C GLN A 6 -10.74 12.58 -20.15
N GLU A 7 -11.67 12.53 -19.20
CA GLU A 7 -11.83 13.60 -18.21
C GLU A 7 -10.56 13.67 -17.35
N PRO A 8 -9.84 14.81 -17.29
CA PRO A 8 -8.69 14.97 -16.42
C PRO A 8 -9.13 14.92 -14.95
N GLY A 9 -8.26 14.38 -14.09
CA GLY A 9 -8.60 14.00 -12.73
C GLY A 9 -8.72 15.14 -11.71
N SER A 10 -9.65 16.07 -11.88
CA SER A 10 -10.06 17.04 -10.85
C SER A 10 -11.58 17.10 -10.71
N GLY A 11 -12.10 16.48 -9.65
CA GLY A 11 -13.53 16.56 -9.32
C GLY A 11 -13.89 17.93 -8.72
N PRO A 12 -15.13 18.45 -8.91
CA PRO A 12 -15.53 19.76 -8.39
C PRO A 12 -15.82 19.79 -6.88
N ASP A 13 -15.86 18.62 -6.20
CA ASP A 13 -15.81 18.54 -4.74
C ASP A 13 -14.36 18.64 -4.27
N GLY A 14 -14.04 19.57 -3.35
CA GLY A 14 -12.73 19.70 -2.70
C GLY A 14 -12.37 18.58 -1.71
N GLY A 15 -12.81 17.34 -1.98
CA GLY A 15 -12.49 16.15 -1.20
C GLY A 15 -11.24 15.44 -1.72
N VAL A 16 -10.57 14.71 -0.83
CA VAL A 16 -9.39 13.91 -1.16
C VAL A 16 -9.82 12.53 -1.68
N ARG A 17 -9.16 12.02 -2.72
CA ARG A 17 -9.49 10.72 -3.34
C ARG A 17 -8.62 9.60 -2.79
N PHE A 18 -9.26 8.54 -2.34
CA PHE A 18 -8.65 7.37 -1.73
C PHE A 18 -9.03 6.09 -2.48
N PHE A 19 -8.31 5.01 -2.20
CA PHE A 19 -8.81 3.66 -2.43
C PHE A 19 -8.45 2.71 -1.29
N CYS A 20 -9.29 1.72 -1.08
CA CYS A 20 -9.04 0.61 -0.16
C CYS A 20 -8.87 -0.70 -0.92
N THR A 21 -8.09 -1.64 -0.40
CA THR A 21 -8.31 -3.07 -0.73
C THR A 21 -9.38 -3.67 0.17
N ALA A 22 -10.10 -4.65 -0.35
CA ALA A 22 -11.15 -5.38 0.36
C ALA A 22 -11.10 -6.87 -0.03
N GLY A 23 -11.48 -7.74 0.91
CA GLY A 23 -11.65 -9.16 0.64
C GLY A 23 -12.68 -9.40 -0.46
N ARG A 24 -12.49 -10.44 -1.28
CA ARG A 24 -13.40 -10.74 -2.41
C ARG A 24 -14.84 -10.97 -1.91
N GLY A 25 -15.78 -10.20 -2.43
CA GLY A 25 -17.19 -10.20 -2.02
C GLY A 25 -17.53 -9.15 -0.96
N LEU A 26 -16.54 -8.47 -0.37
CA LEU A 26 -16.74 -7.40 0.61
C LEU A 26 -16.77 -5.99 -0.02
N GLU A 27 -16.47 -5.85 -1.31
CA GLU A 27 -16.49 -4.56 -2.01
C GLU A 27 -17.86 -3.83 -1.90
N PRO A 28 -19.03 -4.50 -1.99
CA PRO A 28 -20.33 -3.83 -1.83
C PRO A 28 -20.56 -3.31 -0.40
N PHE A 29 -20.13 -4.08 0.62
CA PHE A 29 -20.23 -3.68 2.02
C PHE A 29 -19.35 -2.48 2.33
N LEU A 30 -18.11 -2.47 1.81
CA LEU A 30 -17.22 -1.32 1.93
C LEU A 30 -17.73 -0.10 1.18
N MET A 31 -18.32 -0.26 -0.01
CA MET A 31 -19.00 0.83 -0.72
C MET A 31 -20.16 1.43 0.09
N GLN A 32 -20.92 0.62 0.82
CA GLN A 32 -21.97 1.11 1.71
C GLN A 32 -21.35 1.80 2.95
N GLU A 33 -20.28 1.24 3.51
CA GLU A 33 -19.59 1.80 4.68
C GLU A 33 -19.01 3.19 4.38
N VAL A 34 -18.28 3.39 3.27
CA VAL A 34 -17.70 4.71 2.96
C VAL A 34 -18.76 5.76 2.63
N ARG A 35 -19.86 5.40 1.95
CA ARG A 35 -20.98 6.31 1.72
C ARG A 35 -21.67 6.72 3.03
N ALA A 36 -21.93 5.76 3.92
CA ALA A 36 -22.66 6.00 5.16
C ALA A 36 -21.82 6.66 6.27
N ARG A 37 -20.50 6.38 6.35
CA ARG A 37 -19.60 6.88 7.40
C ARG A 37 -18.76 8.08 7.02
N LEU A 38 -18.38 8.19 5.75
CA LEU A 38 -17.46 9.22 5.26
C LEU A 38 -18.13 10.22 4.30
N ALA A 39 -19.47 10.16 4.18
CA ALA A 39 -20.27 10.90 3.20
C ALA A 39 -19.70 10.83 1.77
N ALA A 40 -19.04 9.72 1.42
CA ALA A 40 -18.11 9.70 0.30
C ALA A 40 -18.81 9.82 -1.06
N THR A 41 -18.26 10.67 -1.93
CA THR A 41 -18.70 10.89 -3.32
C THR A 41 -17.81 10.10 -4.29
N GLN A 42 -18.22 10.03 -5.57
CA GLN A 42 -17.48 9.32 -6.64
C GLN A 42 -17.13 7.85 -6.34
N VAL A 43 -17.95 7.18 -5.53
CA VAL A 43 -17.67 5.84 -5.00
C VAL A 43 -17.89 4.76 -6.07
N GLU A 44 -16.80 4.14 -6.48
CA GLU A 44 -16.71 3.11 -7.51
C GLU A 44 -15.93 1.88 -6.99
N TYR A 45 -16.07 0.71 -7.63
CA TYR A 45 -15.30 -0.47 -7.25
C TYR A 45 -14.81 -1.27 -8.47
N ILE A 46 -13.74 -2.02 -8.25
CA ILE A 46 -13.17 -3.03 -9.15
C ILE A 46 -12.85 -4.23 -8.25
N SER A 47 -12.74 -5.46 -8.77
CA SER A 47 -12.51 -6.64 -7.91
C SER A 47 -11.30 -6.45 -6.96
N GLY A 48 -11.57 -6.58 -5.66
CA GLY A 48 -10.65 -6.36 -4.55
C GLY A 48 -10.30 -4.91 -4.22
N LYS A 49 -10.98 -3.90 -4.79
CA LYS A 49 -10.73 -2.46 -4.53
C LYS A 49 -11.98 -1.59 -4.59
N VAL A 50 -12.11 -0.66 -3.64
CA VAL A 50 -13.11 0.43 -3.68
C VAL A 50 -12.36 1.76 -3.74
N PHE A 51 -12.74 2.65 -4.67
CA PHE A 51 -12.20 4.01 -4.80
C PHE A 51 -13.30 5.01 -4.44
N PHE A 52 -12.95 6.11 -3.78
CA PHE A 52 -13.92 7.10 -3.31
C PHE A 52 -13.26 8.45 -3.02
N THR A 53 -14.06 9.51 -3.04
CA THR A 53 -13.64 10.88 -2.68
C THR A 53 -14.31 11.28 -1.37
N THR A 54 -13.57 11.88 -0.43
CA THR A 54 -14.13 12.37 0.84
C THR A 54 -13.30 13.49 1.45
N SER A 55 -13.96 14.39 2.19
CA SER A 55 -13.34 15.40 3.07
C SER A 55 -13.28 14.94 4.53
N SER A 56 -13.56 13.67 4.82
CA SER A 56 -13.62 13.12 6.19
C SER A 56 -12.26 13.03 6.88
N ASP A 57 -12.29 13.23 8.20
CA ASP A 57 -11.17 13.10 9.13
C ASP A 57 -10.44 11.74 9.01
N LEU A 58 -9.11 11.76 9.17
CA LEU A 58 -8.25 10.56 9.24
C LEU A 58 -8.73 9.56 10.31
N ASN A 59 -9.31 10.06 11.41
CA ASN A 59 -9.89 9.27 12.49
C ASN A 59 -11.18 8.52 12.10
N MET A 60 -11.86 8.91 11.01
CA MET A 60 -12.99 8.14 10.46
C MET A 60 -12.53 7.13 9.41
N LEU A 61 -11.51 7.50 8.62
CA LEU A 61 -10.80 6.58 7.72
C LEU A 61 -10.20 5.38 8.47
N LYS A 62 -9.57 5.61 9.65
CA LYS A 62 -9.09 4.54 10.57
C LYS A 62 -10.18 3.62 11.13
N LYS A 63 -11.48 3.94 10.96
CA LYS A 63 -12.62 3.18 11.54
C LYS A 63 -13.41 2.39 10.51
N LEU A 64 -12.96 2.30 9.26
CA LEU A 64 -13.52 1.39 8.26
C LEU A 64 -13.27 -0.06 8.71
N LYS A 65 -14.31 -0.89 8.71
CA LYS A 65 -14.25 -2.31 9.11
C LYS A 65 -14.19 -3.27 7.93
N SER A 66 -14.64 -2.86 6.75
CA SER A 66 -14.62 -3.68 5.53
C SER A 66 -13.40 -3.42 4.63
N ALA A 67 -12.49 -2.53 5.03
CA ALA A 67 -11.23 -2.24 4.34
C ALA A 67 -10.07 -3.04 4.97
N GLU A 68 -9.18 -3.59 4.13
CA GLU A 68 -7.97 -4.29 4.57
C GLU A 68 -6.76 -3.36 4.69
N ARG A 69 -6.64 -2.40 3.74
CA ARG A 69 -5.58 -1.39 3.65
C ARG A 69 -6.14 -0.14 2.99
N LEU A 70 -5.73 1.04 3.44
CA LEU A 70 -6.11 2.34 2.88
C LEU A 70 -4.91 2.97 2.14
N PHE A 71 -5.19 3.51 0.96
CA PHE A 71 -4.23 4.23 0.13
C PHE A 71 -4.81 5.58 -0.28
N LEU A 72 -3.98 6.62 -0.24
CA LEU A 72 -4.25 7.90 -0.89
C LEU A 72 -3.99 7.73 -2.40
N LEU A 73 -4.94 8.09 -3.26
CA LEU A 73 -4.81 7.85 -4.70
C LEU A 73 -4.00 8.99 -5.36
N ILE A 74 -2.82 8.67 -5.91
CA ILE A 74 -2.08 9.59 -6.79
C ILE A 74 -2.67 9.54 -8.19
N LYS A 75 -2.80 8.33 -8.78
CA LYS A 75 -3.24 8.18 -10.16
C LYS A 75 -3.96 6.85 -10.40
N LYS A 76 -5.02 6.91 -11.20
CA LYS A 76 -5.74 5.75 -11.76
C LYS A 76 -5.85 5.94 -13.27
N GLN A 77 -5.57 4.89 -14.02
CA GLN A 77 -5.70 4.86 -15.47
C GLN A 77 -6.37 3.56 -15.95
N SER A 78 -6.97 3.65 -17.14
CA SER A 78 -7.34 2.49 -17.96
C SER A 78 -6.11 1.60 -18.22
N PRO A 79 -6.30 0.29 -18.50
CA PRO A 79 -5.17 -0.60 -18.79
C PRO A 79 -4.44 -0.18 -20.07
N PHE A 80 -3.13 -0.42 -20.09
CA PHE A 80 -2.31 -0.24 -21.30
C PHE A 80 -2.78 -1.21 -22.39
N THR A 81 -2.95 -0.71 -23.61
CA THR A 81 -3.55 -1.51 -24.70
C THR A 81 -2.52 -2.48 -25.28
N VAL A 82 -2.52 -3.73 -24.82
CA VAL A 82 -1.56 -4.79 -25.19
C VAL A 82 -1.78 -5.33 -26.61
N SER A 83 -1.69 -4.44 -27.61
CA SER A 83 -1.68 -4.74 -29.05
C SER A 83 -0.33 -5.38 -29.45
N SER A 84 -0.15 -6.64 -29.05
CA SER A 84 1.13 -7.38 -28.92
C SER A 84 2.05 -6.82 -27.82
N PRO A 85 2.68 -7.68 -26.99
CA PRO A 85 3.44 -7.25 -25.81
C PRO A 85 4.86 -6.77 -26.16
N ARG A 86 4.98 -5.70 -26.95
CA ARG A 86 6.27 -4.98 -27.09
C ARG A 86 6.59 -4.31 -25.74
N LYS A 87 7.33 -4.99 -24.85
CA LYS A 87 7.59 -4.54 -23.46
C LYS A 87 7.88 -3.04 -23.35
N GLY A 88 8.77 -2.52 -24.19
CA GLY A 88 9.17 -1.11 -24.21
C GLY A 88 8.04 -0.09 -24.44
N LYS A 89 6.93 -0.43 -25.10
CA LYS A 89 5.77 0.47 -25.22
C LYS A 89 5.14 0.75 -23.86
N ILE A 90 4.86 -0.31 -23.10
CA ILE A 90 4.21 -0.23 -21.79
C ILE A 90 5.15 0.46 -20.79
N LEU A 91 6.46 0.17 -20.82
CA LEU A 91 7.43 0.87 -19.98
C LEU A 91 7.51 2.38 -20.30
N ASN A 92 7.47 2.75 -21.59
CA ASN A 92 7.42 4.15 -22.01
C ASN A 92 6.10 4.82 -21.60
N GLU A 93 4.96 4.13 -21.69
CA GLU A 93 3.67 4.64 -21.21
C GLU A 93 3.65 4.84 -19.68
N ILE A 94 4.28 3.96 -18.90
CA ILE A 94 4.46 4.10 -17.45
C ILE A 94 5.37 5.29 -17.12
N GLN A 95 6.51 5.43 -17.80
CA GLN A 95 7.42 6.58 -17.60
C GLN A 95 6.75 7.89 -17.99
N LYS A 96 6.05 7.93 -19.13
CA LYS A 96 5.29 9.09 -19.60
C LYS A 96 4.20 9.48 -18.60
N LEU A 97 3.50 8.53 -17.98
CA LEU A 97 2.42 8.78 -17.01
C LEU A 97 2.89 9.47 -15.71
N ILE A 98 4.17 9.31 -15.35
CA ILE A 98 4.84 10.00 -14.24
C ILE A 98 5.22 11.42 -14.68
N ASN A 99 5.81 11.56 -15.88
CA ASN A 99 6.36 12.83 -16.36
C ASN A 99 5.30 13.81 -16.93
N ASP A 100 4.17 13.30 -17.45
CA ASP A 100 3.09 14.10 -18.09
C ASP A 100 2.40 15.09 -17.13
N ASP A 101 2.39 14.76 -15.84
CA ASP A 101 1.69 15.51 -14.80
C ASP A 101 2.41 15.22 -13.47
N PRO A 102 3.43 16.02 -13.12
CA PRO A 102 4.11 15.95 -11.84
C PRO A 102 3.36 16.70 -10.73
N GLY A 103 2.41 17.58 -11.08
CA GLY A 103 1.62 18.36 -10.12
C GLY A 103 0.80 17.46 -9.20
N SER A 104 0.04 16.51 -9.76
CA SER A 104 -0.77 15.58 -8.96
C SER A 104 0.05 14.76 -7.96
N TRP A 105 1.31 14.44 -8.25
CA TRP A 105 2.21 13.78 -7.31
C TRP A 105 2.57 14.69 -6.14
N LEU A 106 2.99 15.93 -6.41
CA LEU A 106 3.39 16.90 -5.39
C LEU A 106 2.20 17.32 -4.51
N ASP A 107 1.02 17.54 -5.11
CA ASP A 107 -0.22 17.81 -4.38
C ASP A 107 -0.59 16.63 -3.47
N THR A 108 -0.55 15.39 -4.00
CA THR A 108 -0.89 14.18 -3.24
C THR A 108 0.13 13.91 -2.11
N ILE A 109 1.42 14.15 -2.33
CA ILE A 109 2.46 14.03 -1.30
C ILE A 109 2.31 15.13 -0.24
N SER A 110 1.91 16.35 -0.64
CA SER A 110 1.62 17.44 0.30
C SER A 110 0.41 17.10 1.18
N ILE A 111 -0.65 16.52 0.61
CA ILE A 111 -1.79 15.98 1.36
C ILE A 111 -1.31 14.87 2.32
N TRP A 112 -0.52 13.91 1.86
CA TRP A 112 0.01 12.82 2.71
C TRP A 112 0.89 13.32 3.86
N LYS A 113 1.83 14.24 3.62
CA LYS A 113 2.63 14.89 4.69
C LYS A 113 1.72 15.52 5.76
N ASN A 114 0.69 16.27 5.32
CA ASN A 114 -0.30 16.86 6.23
C ASN A 114 -1.11 15.81 7.02
N LEU A 115 -1.49 14.69 6.40
CA LEU A 115 -2.19 13.60 7.09
C LEU A 115 -1.31 12.95 8.17
N LEU A 116 -0.02 12.70 7.89
CA LEU A 116 0.93 12.18 8.88
C LEU A 116 1.12 13.14 10.06
N GLU A 117 1.37 14.42 9.79
CA GLU A 117 1.51 15.44 10.84
C GLU A 117 0.29 15.51 11.76
N LEU A 118 -0.92 15.42 11.20
CA LEU A 118 -2.16 15.42 11.97
C LEU A 118 -2.32 14.18 12.86
N ASP A 119 -1.71 13.05 12.50
CA ASP A 119 -1.72 11.82 13.30
C ASP A 119 -0.75 11.93 14.48
N THR A 120 0.52 12.31 14.23
CA THR A 120 1.54 12.50 15.28
C THR A 120 1.12 13.58 16.31
N LYS A 121 0.50 14.67 15.85
CA LYS A 121 -0.06 15.72 16.72
C LYS A 121 -1.25 15.23 17.55
N LYS A 122 -2.00 14.21 17.11
CA LYS A 122 -3.11 13.61 17.86
C LYS A 122 -2.65 12.52 18.83
N GLU A 123 -1.64 11.72 18.48
CA GLU A 123 -1.05 10.73 19.39
C GLU A 123 -0.40 11.38 20.62
N THR A 124 0.41 12.42 20.40
CA THR A 124 1.07 13.18 21.49
C THR A 124 0.08 13.87 22.44
N LEU A 125 -1.08 14.31 21.94
CA LEU A 125 -2.16 14.82 22.79
C LEU A 125 -2.87 13.68 23.55
N SER A 126 -3.12 12.54 22.89
CA SER A 126 -3.77 11.37 23.50
C SER A 126 -2.96 10.81 24.67
N GLN A 127 -1.64 10.64 24.49
CA GLN A 127 -0.73 10.17 25.54
C GLN A 127 -0.69 11.10 26.77
N ARG A 128 -0.93 12.40 26.58
CA ARG A 128 -0.98 13.38 27.68
C ARG A 128 -2.30 13.35 28.46
N ALA A 129 -3.38 12.84 27.86
CA ALA A 129 -4.67 12.64 28.52
C ALA A 129 -4.74 11.31 29.30
N SER A 130 -3.95 10.29 28.92
CA SER A 130 -3.99 8.95 29.50
C SER A 130 -3.10 8.76 30.75
N ASN A 131 -3.17 9.68 31.72
CA ASN A 131 -2.49 9.54 33.00
C ASN A 131 -3.46 8.94 34.06
N PRO A 132 -3.34 7.64 34.43
CA PRO A 132 -4.31 7.00 35.32
C PRO A 132 -4.14 7.46 36.78
N LEU A 133 -5.12 8.19 37.30
CA LEU A 133 -5.19 8.54 38.72
C LEU A 133 -5.30 7.29 39.60
N LYS A 134 -4.67 7.35 40.78
CA LYS A 134 -4.35 6.16 41.58
C LYS A 134 -5.56 5.50 42.24
N ARG A 135 -5.52 4.15 42.21
CA ARG A 135 -6.44 3.21 42.85
C ARG A 135 -6.46 3.34 44.39
N LYS A 136 -7.66 3.48 44.96
CA LYS A 136 -8.07 2.97 46.30
C LYS A 136 -9.47 2.35 46.10
N MET A 137 -9.65 1.04 46.20
CA MET A 137 -9.60 0.17 47.39
C MET A 137 -10.83 0.36 48.29
N GLY A 138 -11.68 -0.67 48.33
CA GLY A 138 -12.96 -0.72 49.04
C GLY A 138 -13.55 -2.13 48.95
N GLU A 139 -13.41 -2.88 50.05
CA GLU A 139 -14.00 -4.18 50.36
C GLU A 139 -15.52 -4.07 50.64
N ASN A 140 -16.36 -5.10 50.72
CA ASN A 140 -16.33 -6.55 50.38
C ASN A 140 -17.80 -7.02 50.44
N GLU A 141 -18.27 -7.94 49.58
CA GLU A 141 -19.32 -8.89 50.00
C GLU A 141 -19.37 -10.17 49.14
N ILE A 142 -19.62 -11.32 49.79
CA ILE A 142 -19.72 -12.66 49.20
C ILE A 142 -20.78 -13.43 50.00
N ILE A 143 -21.79 -14.02 49.33
CA ILE A 143 -22.58 -15.20 49.75
C ILE A 143 -23.70 -15.46 48.70
N ALA A 144 -24.22 -16.67 48.43
CA ALA A 144 -23.67 -18.04 48.35
C ALA A 144 -24.78 -18.97 47.78
N LYS A 145 -24.46 -20.26 47.56
CA LYS A 145 -25.37 -21.40 47.23
C LYS A 145 -25.87 -21.42 45.77
N LYS A 146 -25.49 -22.34 44.86
CA LYS A 146 -25.05 -23.77 44.87
C LYS A 146 -26.19 -24.80 44.95
N LEU A 147 -26.43 -25.49 43.84
CA LEU A 147 -26.72 -26.93 43.77
C LEU A 147 -26.17 -27.52 42.44
N LYS A 148 -25.97 -28.84 42.37
CA LYS A 148 -25.19 -29.58 41.35
C LYS A 148 -25.71 -31.03 41.26
N VAL A 149 -25.06 -31.89 40.43
CA VAL A 149 -25.37 -33.29 40.02
C VAL A 149 -26.09 -33.32 38.66
N GLU A 150 -25.62 -33.86 37.52
CA GLU A 150 -24.63 -34.92 37.10
C GLU A 150 -25.29 -36.23 36.60
N GLU A 151 -24.67 -37.06 35.74
CA GLU A 151 -23.39 -36.90 35.00
C GLU A 151 -23.64 -36.47 33.52
N MET A 152 -23.61 -37.27 32.43
CA MET A 152 -23.11 -38.63 32.22
C MET A 152 -22.60 -38.90 30.78
N GLN A 153 -21.26 -38.84 30.58
CA GLN A 153 -20.46 -39.51 29.51
C GLN A 153 -20.74 -39.16 28.02
N LYS A 154 -19.83 -39.28 27.04
CA LYS A 154 -18.36 -39.52 26.91
C LYS A 154 -17.98 -39.05 25.48
N ILE A 155 -16.92 -38.28 25.19
CA ILE A 155 -15.51 -38.63 24.84
C ILE A 155 -14.89 -37.23 24.57
N GLU A 156 -13.98 -36.64 25.36
CA GLU A 156 -12.58 -36.98 25.66
C GLU A 156 -11.55 -36.37 24.66
N THR A 157 -10.77 -35.38 25.15
CA THR A 157 -9.49 -34.78 24.65
C THR A 157 -9.35 -34.42 23.15
N THR A 158 -9.08 -33.19 22.71
CA THR A 158 -8.63 -31.91 23.33
C THR A 158 -7.15 -31.81 23.74
N HIS A 159 -6.34 -31.34 22.77
CA HIS A 159 -5.32 -30.25 22.90
C HIS A 159 -3.85 -30.58 23.34
N LYS A 160 -2.90 -29.77 22.79
CA LYS A 160 -1.51 -29.49 23.24
C LYS A 160 -0.43 -30.53 22.82
N GLU A 161 0.88 -30.21 22.69
CA GLU A 161 1.63 -28.93 22.86
C GLU A 161 2.94 -28.85 22.00
N CYS A 162 3.64 -27.72 22.11
CA CYS A 162 5.09 -27.46 21.88
C CYS A 162 5.87 -27.90 20.62
N GLN A 163 6.43 -26.87 19.96
CA GLN A 163 7.86 -26.68 19.60
C GLN A 163 8.84 -27.87 19.80
N LEU A 164 9.70 -28.17 18.81
CA LEU A 164 11.11 -27.70 18.72
C LEU A 164 12.04 -28.55 17.78
N GLU A 165 12.85 -27.87 16.96
CA GLU A 165 14.16 -28.27 16.34
C GLU A 165 14.38 -29.34 15.25
N LYS A 166 15.38 -29.02 14.39
CA LYS A 166 16.29 -29.83 13.51
C LYS A 166 15.66 -30.65 12.36
N GLN A 167 16.08 -30.56 11.08
CA GLN A 167 17.39 -30.48 10.39
C GLN A 167 18.16 -31.82 10.28
N ILE A 168 18.95 -31.96 9.19
CA ILE A 168 19.79 -33.11 8.77
C ILE A 168 18.98 -34.26 8.12
N GLU A 169 19.27 -34.82 6.93
CA GLU A 169 20.02 -34.41 5.71
C GLU A 169 19.58 -35.36 4.52
N GLU A 170 19.75 -35.02 3.23
CA GLU A 170 20.79 -35.50 2.28
C GLU A 170 21.19 -37.01 2.35
N ASN A 171 21.67 -37.72 1.31
CA ASN A 171 21.97 -37.50 -0.13
C ASN A 171 21.87 -38.90 -0.84
N ALA A 172 21.98 -39.19 -2.16
CA ALA A 172 22.31 -38.48 -3.41
C ALA A 172 21.56 -39.20 -4.61
N LEU A 173 21.95 -39.26 -5.89
CA LEU A 173 23.19 -38.94 -6.63
C LEU A 173 22.93 -38.53 -8.11
N GLU A 174 23.90 -37.78 -8.63
CA GLU A 174 24.25 -37.33 -9.99
C GLU A 174 23.78 -38.10 -11.26
N GLN A 175 23.57 -37.32 -12.34
CA GLN A 175 24.46 -37.41 -13.52
C GLN A 175 24.68 -36.04 -14.19
N ARG A 176 25.74 -35.93 -15.00
CA ARG A 176 26.27 -34.68 -15.58
C ARG A 176 25.53 -34.23 -16.84
N ASP A 177 25.58 -32.93 -17.15
CA ASP A 177 26.50 -32.45 -18.20
C ASP A 177 26.90 -30.96 -17.98
N SER A 178 27.89 -30.48 -18.72
CA SER A 178 28.50 -29.14 -18.61
C SER A 178 28.62 -28.44 -19.96
N VAL A 179 28.46 -27.11 -20.02
CA VAL A 179 29.34 -26.22 -20.81
C VAL A 179 29.10 -24.72 -20.52
N THR A 180 30.21 -24.05 -20.18
CA THR A 180 30.62 -22.65 -20.38
C THR A 180 29.59 -21.54 -20.69
N GLY A 181 29.63 -20.48 -19.87
CA GLY A 181 29.04 -19.17 -20.18
C GLY A 181 29.33 -18.12 -19.10
N GLN A 182 30.52 -17.52 -19.09
CA GLN A 182 30.85 -16.39 -18.21
C GLN A 182 30.27 -15.08 -18.76
N GLU A 183 29.48 -14.34 -17.98
CA GLU A 183 29.52 -12.87 -17.97
C GLU A 183 29.34 -12.37 -16.53
N THR A 184 30.34 -11.67 -16.01
CA THR A 184 30.27 -10.99 -14.70
C THR A 184 29.87 -9.54 -14.94
N LEU A 185 28.75 -9.09 -14.38
CA LEU A 185 28.40 -7.67 -14.32
C LEU A 185 28.11 -7.27 -12.87
N GLN A 186 28.74 -6.18 -12.46
CA GLN A 186 28.85 -5.74 -11.06
C GLN A 186 27.68 -4.83 -10.67
N GLU A 187 27.53 -4.62 -9.35
CA GLU A 187 26.58 -3.68 -8.77
C GLU A 187 27.14 -2.25 -8.88
N GLU A 188 26.68 -1.48 -9.87
CA GLU A 188 27.06 -0.06 -9.99
C GLU A 188 26.23 0.83 -9.04
N GLU A 189 26.78 1.10 -7.84
CA GLU A 189 26.36 2.24 -7.03
C GLU A 189 26.78 3.55 -7.72
N CYS A 190 25.84 4.18 -8.45
CA CYS A 190 26.03 5.52 -9.01
C CYS A 190 26.04 6.62 -7.95
N GLN A 191 27.16 6.79 -7.25
CA GLN A 191 27.50 8.04 -6.57
C GLN A 191 28.08 9.03 -7.59
N ASN A 192 27.55 10.26 -7.63
CA ASN A 192 28.14 11.40 -8.33
C ASN A 192 27.81 12.69 -7.55
N ASP A 193 28.78 13.59 -7.45
CA ASP A 193 28.66 14.92 -6.82
C ASP A 193 29.38 15.98 -7.68
N VAL A 194 29.13 17.25 -7.37
CA VAL A 194 29.71 18.47 -7.95
C VAL A 194 29.18 18.84 -9.35
N GLY A 195 28.47 19.97 -9.55
CA GLY A 195 27.87 20.87 -8.54
C GLY A 195 27.53 22.27 -9.08
N LYS A 196 26.44 22.86 -8.56
CA LYS A 196 25.94 24.24 -8.75
C LYS A 196 25.49 24.61 -10.18
N ALA A 197 24.39 25.32 -10.41
CA ALA A 197 23.32 25.87 -9.56
C ALA A 197 22.06 26.14 -10.46
N VAL A 198 20.89 26.65 -10.03
CA VAL A 198 20.49 27.41 -8.83
C VAL A 198 19.03 27.10 -8.44
N ASP A 199 18.63 27.56 -7.25
CA ASP A 199 17.27 27.87 -6.80
C ASP A 199 16.21 26.75 -6.79
N ALA A 200 16.21 25.98 -5.71
CA ALA A 200 15.11 25.10 -5.30
C ALA A 200 15.10 24.95 -3.77
N HIS A 201 14.56 25.96 -3.07
CA HIS A 201 14.44 25.91 -1.61
C HIS A 201 13.46 24.82 -1.15
N ASN A 202 13.91 23.96 -0.23
CA ASN A 202 13.11 23.06 0.61
C ASN A 202 12.25 22.00 -0.12
N GLN A 203 12.88 21.21 -1.00
CA GLN A 203 12.54 19.78 -1.09
C GLN A 203 13.50 19.05 -0.13
N ASP A 204 12.98 18.59 1.02
CA ASP A 204 13.76 17.84 2.00
C ASP A 204 14.33 16.53 1.41
N ASP A 205 15.30 15.90 2.09
CA ASP A 205 15.92 14.60 1.74
C ASP A 205 14.92 13.41 1.78
N LEU A 206 13.90 13.43 0.93
CA LEU A 206 12.83 12.44 0.89
C LEU A 206 13.37 11.12 0.35
N THR A 207 13.48 10.12 1.23
CA THR A 207 13.77 8.74 0.82
C THR A 207 12.48 8.01 0.46
N PHE A 208 12.48 7.24 -0.62
CA PHE A 208 11.29 6.50 -1.07
C PHE A 208 11.55 5.06 -1.52
N ARG A 209 10.51 4.22 -1.40
CA ARG A 209 10.44 2.85 -1.94
C ARG A 209 9.25 2.72 -2.89
N VAL A 210 9.45 2.02 -4.01
CA VAL A 210 8.35 1.62 -4.90
C VAL A 210 7.96 0.17 -4.64
N SER A 211 6.72 -0.06 -4.18
CA SER A 211 6.15 -1.38 -3.94
C SER A 211 5.17 -1.75 -5.05
N CYS A 212 5.70 -2.38 -6.09
CA CYS A 212 4.93 -2.84 -7.25
C CYS A 212 4.27 -4.20 -7.03
N ARG A 213 3.06 -4.34 -7.57
CA ARG A 213 2.39 -5.62 -7.83
C ARG A 213 1.98 -5.66 -9.30
N CYS A 214 2.24 -6.78 -9.96
CA CYS A 214 1.74 -7.10 -11.29
C CYS A 214 0.78 -8.29 -11.21
N SER A 215 -0.25 -8.33 -12.06
CA SER A 215 -1.17 -9.46 -12.17
C SER A 215 -1.71 -9.60 -13.60
N GLY A 216 -2.44 -10.69 -13.87
CA GLY A 216 -2.95 -10.98 -15.22
C GLY A 216 -1.85 -11.29 -16.23
N THR A 217 -2.08 -10.91 -17.47
CA THR A 217 -1.16 -10.95 -18.61
C THR A 217 0.02 -10.00 -18.39
N ILE A 218 -0.20 -8.82 -17.79
CA ILE A 218 0.88 -7.92 -17.36
C ILE A 218 1.83 -8.64 -16.40
N GLY A 219 1.31 -9.39 -15.43
CA GLY A 219 2.11 -10.20 -14.50
C GLY A 219 2.82 -11.41 -15.11
N LYS A 220 2.51 -11.78 -16.36
CA LYS A 220 3.29 -12.77 -17.14
C LYS A 220 4.36 -12.10 -18.01
N ALA A 221 4.15 -10.84 -18.41
CA ALA A 221 5.07 -10.10 -19.27
C ALA A 221 6.14 -9.33 -18.48
N PHE A 222 5.86 -8.95 -17.23
CA PHE A 222 6.75 -8.15 -16.38
C PHE A 222 6.79 -8.67 -14.95
N THR A 223 8.00 -8.77 -14.40
CA THR A 223 8.23 -8.88 -12.96
C THR A 223 7.85 -7.57 -12.25
N ALA A 224 7.50 -7.66 -10.98
CA ALA A 224 7.28 -6.46 -10.17
C ALA A 224 8.56 -5.59 -10.02
N GLN A 225 9.74 -6.22 -10.06
CA GLN A 225 11.02 -5.52 -9.92
C GLN A 225 11.41 -4.73 -11.19
N GLU A 226 11.16 -5.26 -12.40
CA GLU A 226 11.33 -4.49 -13.66
C GLU A 226 10.52 -3.19 -13.61
N ILE A 227 9.22 -3.28 -13.25
CA ILE A 227 8.35 -2.10 -13.16
C ILE A 227 8.77 -1.17 -12.02
N GLY A 228 9.11 -1.70 -10.85
CA GLY A 228 9.58 -0.91 -9.71
C GLY A 228 10.85 -0.11 -10.02
N ARG A 229 11.80 -0.72 -10.75
CA ARG A 229 13.01 -0.03 -11.23
C ARG A 229 12.68 1.10 -12.21
N VAL A 230 11.81 0.87 -13.21
CA VAL A 230 11.44 1.89 -14.19
C VAL A 230 10.70 3.07 -13.54
N ILE A 231 9.77 2.79 -12.62
CA ILE A 231 9.05 3.83 -11.86
C ILE A 231 10.02 4.58 -10.94
N GLY A 232 10.90 3.89 -10.22
CA GLY A 232 11.92 4.52 -9.37
C GLY A 232 12.84 5.46 -10.16
N ILE A 233 13.36 5.00 -11.31
CA ILE A 233 14.22 5.82 -12.19
C ILE A 233 13.47 7.05 -12.72
N ALA A 234 12.19 6.92 -13.07
CA ALA A 234 11.38 8.06 -13.50
C ALA A 234 11.19 9.08 -12.36
N LEU A 235 10.86 8.62 -11.15
CA LEU A 235 10.67 9.48 -9.98
C LEU A 235 11.97 10.19 -9.54
N MET A 236 13.09 9.48 -9.50
CA MET A 236 14.41 10.08 -9.22
C MET A 236 14.75 11.18 -10.24
N LYS A 237 14.46 10.96 -11.54
CA LYS A 237 14.72 11.95 -12.60
C LYS A 237 13.74 13.12 -12.60
N GLN A 238 12.48 12.91 -12.21
CA GLN A 238 11.43 13.92 -12.27
C GLN A 238 11.38 14.81 -11.01
N PHE A 239 11.78 14.29 -9.85
CA PHE A 239 11.65 14.97 -8.55
C PHE A 239 12.93 15.02 -7.70
N GLY A 240 14.01 14.35 -8.09
CA GLY A 240 15.29 14.36 -7.34
C GLY A 240 15.30 13.56 -6.03
N TRP A 241 14.22 12.84 -5.70
CA TRP A 241 14.13 12.03 -4.47
C TRP A 241 15.15 10.88 -4.46
N LYS A 242 15.52 10.41 -3.26
CA LYS A 242 16.51 9.33 -3.07
C LYS A 242 15.81 7.99 -2.87
N THR A 243 16.28 6.92 -3.50
CA THR A 243 15.70 5.57 -3.26
C THR A 243 16.27 4.97 -1.97
N ASP A 244 15.42 4.53 -1.05
CA ASP A 244 15.79 3.67 0.08
C ASP A 244 14.81 2.49 0.16
N LEU A 245 15.32 1.27 0.12
CA LEU A 245 14.52 0.05 0.18
C LEU A 245 14.29 -0.44 1.63
N ARG A 246 15.14 -0.02 2.57
CA ARG A 246 15.22 -0.48 3.96
C ARG A 246 14.45 0.43 4.91
N THR A 247 14.64 1.74 4.80
CA THR A 247 14.09 2.78 5.72
C THR A 247 13.47 3.98 4.98
N PRO A 248 12.63 3.76 3.95
CA PRO A 248 11.99 4.85 3.21
C PRO A 248 11.12 5.74 4.11
N ASN A 249 11.16 7.06 3.91
CA ASN A 249 10.18 7.97 4.47
C ASN A 249 8.82 7.82 3.76
N LEU A 250 8.84 7.61 2.44
CA LEU A 250 7.65 7.49 1.58
C LEU A 250 7.59 6.11 0.89
N GLU A 251 6.47 5.40 1.04
CA GLU A 251 6.18 4.21 0.24
C GLU A 251 5.18 4.51 -0.87
N ILE A 252 5.52 4.15 -2.10
CA ILE A 252 4.69 4.34 -3.29
C ILE A 252 4.20 2.97 -3.75
N PHE A 253 2.94 2.67 -3.50
CA PHE A 253 2.31 1.42 -3.93
C PHE A 253 1.79 1.54 -5.37
N VAL A 254 2.09 0.53 -6.19
CA VAL A 254 1.64 0.48 -7.59
C VAL A 254 1.02 -0.89 -7.89
N HIS A 255 -0.20 -0.92 -8.43
CA HIS A 255 -0.80 -2.17 -8.94
C HIS A 255 -1.12 -2.06 -10.43
N LEU A 256 -0.51 -2.96 -11.21
CA LEU A 256 -0.73 -3.12 -12.64
C LEU A 256 -1.48 -4.43 -12.91
N ASN A 257 -2.53 -4.35 -13.72
CA ASN A 257 -3.31 -5.50 -14.17
C ASN A 257 -3.90 -5.21 -15.56
N ASP A 258 -4.40 -6.24 -16.24
CA ASP A 258 -5.02 -6.19 -17.57
C ASP A 258 -6.26 -5.28 -17.65
N ILE A 259 -6.75 -4.77 -16.51
CA ILE A 259 -7.95 -3.94 -16.36
C ILE A 259 -7.72 -2.58 -15.68
N TYR A 260 -6.52 -2.29 -15.15
CA TYR A 260 -6.19 -0.97 -14.59
C TYR A 260 -4.70 -0.79 -14.30
N PHE A 261 -4.26 0.47 -14.28
CA PHE A 261 -3.05 0.92 -13.60
C PHE A 261 -3.43 1.84 -12.44
N VAL A 262 -2.92 1.60 -11.24
CA VAL A 262 -3.21 2.39 -10.02
C VAL A 262 -1.93 2.65 -9.24
N VAL A 263 -1.73 3.90 -8.82
CA VAL A 263 -0.66 4.37 -7.93
C VAL A 263 -1.28 5.06 -6.71
N GLY A 264 -0.76 4.77 -5.52
CA GLY A 264 -1.11 5.50 -4.31
C GLY A 264 -0.10 5.35 -3.18
N ILE A 265 -0.28 6.14 -2.14
CA ILE A 265 0.56 6.14 -0.93
C ILE A 265 -0.20 5.40 0.17
N PRO A 266 0.36 4.36 0.84
CA PRO A 266 -0.26 3.76 2.01
C PRO A 266 -0.46 4.82 3.11
N VAL A 267 -1.62 4.79 3.76
CA VAL A 267 -1.97 5.76 4.80
C VAL A 267 -1.75 5.20 6.21
N PHE A 268 -1.93 3.89 6.38
CA PHE A 268 -1.69 3.09 7.60
C PHE A 268 -1.17 1.69 7.21
#